data_AF-A0A523MYH9-F1
#
_entry.id   AF-A0A523MYH9-F1
#
_cell.length_a   1.000
_cell.length_b   1.000
_cell.length_c   1.000
_cell.angle_alpha   90.00
_cell.angle_beta   90.00
_cell.angle_gamma   90.00
#
_symmetry.space_group_name_H-M   'P 1'
#
loop_
_entity.id
_entity.type
_entity.pdbx_description
1 polymer ?
#
loop_
_entity_poly.entity_id
_entity_poly.type
_entity_poly.pdbx_seq_one_letter_code
_entity_poly.pdbx_strand_id
1 'polypeptide(L)'
;VSMGILGPIIYVGIFIIRPLFLIPSIALFVAGGLAFGPVVGPIYASFGAAIGGTLGFWIARIMGHDYVMSKLKLGAQVVENTKFNFSVVFLLSLLPIMPVTVINYGAGLSHMKFKHYITAHVLGLTPRAFAFGFFGSALLEIGSPKFRASLLLILILGMVTAYFRFRSKAKSKADRTESDS
;
A
#
# COMPACT_ATOMS: atom_id res chain seq x y z
N VAL A 1 -8.42 -26.08 10.11
CA VAL A 1 -8.89 -26.39 8.74
C VAL A 1 -7.72 -26.18 7.81
N SER A 2 -7.16 -27.25 7.24
CA SER A 2 -6.20 -27.13 6.13
C SER A 2 -6.96 -26.50 4.97
N MET A 3 -6.85 -25.18 4.81
CA MET A 3 -7.25 -24.59 3.54
C MET A 3 -6.23 -25.14 2.54
N GLY A 4 -6.63 -26.16 1.78
CA GLY A 4 -5.84 -26.68 0.67
C GLY A 4 -5.51 -25.57 -0.34
N ILE A 5 -5.02 -25.94 -1.51
CA ILE A 5 -4.50 -24.96 -2.51
C ILE A 5 -5.45 -23.78 -2.85
N LEU A 6 -6.76 -23.95 -2.60
CA LEU A 6 -7.79 -22.90 -2.73
C LEU A 6 -7.58 -21.68 -1.83
N GLY A 7 -7.09 -21.85 -0.59
CA GLY A 7 -6.92 -20.73 0.35
C GLY A 7 -6.01 -19.63 -0.19
N PRO A 8 -4.76 -19.98 -0.59
CA PRO A 8 -3.85 -19.05 -1.26
C PRO A 8 -4.42 -18.45 -2.55
N ILE A 9 -5.09 -19.25 -3.38
CA ILE A 9 -5.67 -18.78 -4.66
C ILE A 9 -6.74 -17.71 -4.41
N ILE A 10 -7.68 -17.95 -3.50
CA ILE A 10 -8.73 -17.00 -3.14
C ILE A 10 -8.11 -15.73 -2.57
N TYR A 11 -7.14 -15.86 -1.67
CA TYR A 11 -6.46 -14.73 -1.04
C TYR A 11 -5.73 -13.85 -2.06
N VAL A 12 -4.98 -14.45 -2.99
CA VAL A 12 -4.33 -13.73 -4.10
C VAL A 12 -5.38 -13.10 -5.01
N GLY A 13 -6.46 -13.81 -5.33
CA GLY A 13 -7.58 -13.30 -6.12
C GLY A 13 -8.22 -12.04 -5.53
N ILE A 14 -8.42 -12.01 -4.21
CA ILE A 14 -8.93 -10.82 -3.50
C ILE A 14 -7.98 -9.64 -3.68
N PHE A 15 -6.67 -9.84 -3.57
CA PHE A 15 -5.67 -8.78 -3.80
C PHE A 15 -5.69 -8.23 -5.23
N ILE A 16 -5.94 -9.09 -6.21
CA ILE A 16 -5.99 -8.74 -7.63
C ILE A 16 -7.20 -7.82 -7.91
N ILE A 17 -8.38 -8.16 -7.40
CA ILE A 17 -9.62 -7.41 -7.65
C ILE A 17 -9.81 -6.21 -6.70
N ARG A 18 -9.15 -6.22 -5.54
CA ARG A 18 -9.21 -5.17 -4.52
C ARG A 18 -9.19 -3.73 -5.06
N PRO A 19 -8.33 -3.36 -6.03
CA PRO A 19 -8.29 -1.99 -6.55
C PRO A 19 -9.63 -1.51 -7.12
N LEU A 20 -10.46 -2.41 -7.65
CA LEU A 20 -11.79 -2.11 -8.18
C LEU A 20 -12.80 -1.74 -7.10
N PHE A 21 -12.62 -2.29 -5.89
CA PHE A 21 -13.53 -2.16 -4.75
C PHE A 21 -12.98 -1.25 -3.64
N LEU A 22 -11.82 -0.62 -3.85
CA LEU A 22 -11.15 0.24 -2.86
C LEU A 22 -10.89 -0.44 -1.50
N ILE A 23 -10.79 -1.78 -1.47
CA ILE A 23 -10.59 -2.51 -0.22
C ILE A 23 -9.19 -2.14 0.38
N PRO A 24 -9.10 -1.81 1.67
CA PRO A 24 -7.84 -1.47 2.32
C PRO A 24 -6.86 -2.67 2.37
N SER A 25 -5.63 -2.50 1.86
CA SER A 25 -4.63 -3.58 1.83
C SER A 25 -4.17 -4.05 3.22
N ILE A 26 -4.20 -3.16 4.23
CA ILE A 26 -3.68 -3.46 5.57
C ILE A 26 -4.47 -4.62 6.20
N ALA A 27 -5.81 -4.59 6.08
CA ALA A 27 -6.66 -5.66 6.59
C ALA A 27 -6.29 -7.01 5.96
N LEU A 28 -6.04 -7.02 4.64
CA LEU A 28 -5.63 -8.22 3.92
C LEU A 28 -4.24 -8.69 4.34
N PHE A 29 -3.27 -7.80 4.54
CA PHE A 29 -1.93 -8.17 5.03
C PHE A 29 -1.98 -8.88 6.38
N VAL A 30 -2.75 -8.32 7.32
CA VAL A 30 -2.97 -8.92 8.64
C VAL A 30 -3.68 -10.27 8.51
N ALA A 31 -4.73 -10.34 7.68
CA ALA A 31 -5.46 -11.59 7.44
C ALA A 31 -4.57 -12.70 6.83
N GLY A 32 -3.68 -12.36 5.90
CA GLY A 32 -2.74 -13.33 5.33
C GLY A 32 -1.72 -13.81 6.34
N GLY A 33 -1.22 -12.92 7.20
CA GLY A 33 -0.35 -13.29 8.31
C GLY A 33 -1.02 -14.24 9.30
N LEU A 34 -2.28 -13.97 9.61
CA LEU A 34 -3.11 -14.79 10.49
C LEU A 34 -3.40 -16.18 9.88
N ALA A 35 -3.70 -16.23 8.58
CA ALA A 35 -4.11 -17.47 7.90
C ALA A 35 -2.93 -18.35 7.45
N PHE A 36 -1.84 -17.74 7.00
CA PHE A 36 -0.72 -18.45 6.34
C PHE A 36 0.62 -18.25 7.07
N GLY A 37 0.64 -17.53 8.20
CA GLY A 37 1.83 -17.32 9.00
C GLY A 37 2.73 -16.16 8.54
N PRO A 38 3.85 -15.94 9.25
CA PRO A 38 4.67 -14.72 9.16
C PRO A 38 5.48 -14.56 7.87
N VAL A 39 5.62 -15.62 7.07
CA VAL A 39 6.46 -15.62 5.85
C VAL A 39 5.61 -15.86 4.61
N VAL A 40 4.86 -16.96 4.59
CA VAL A 40 4.05 -17.36 3.43
C VAL A 40 2.91 -16.37 3.18
N GLY A 41 2.25 -15.89 4.24
CA GLY A 41 1.20 -14.86 4.13
C GLY A 41 1.67 -13.59 3.43
N PRO A 42 2.75 -12.94 3.89
CA PRO A 42 3.37 -11.79 3.22
C PRO A 42 3.82 -12.05 1.78
N ILE A 43 4.32 -13.24 1.46
CA ILE A 43 4.71 -13.60 0.08
C ILE A 43 3.48 -13.58 -0.83
N TYR A 44 2.41 -14.27 -0.45
CA TYR A 44 1.17 -14.27 -1.22
C TYR A 44 0.57 -12.87 -1.33
N ALA A 45 0.63 -12.09 -0.25
CA ALA A 45 0.12 -10.74 -0.24
C ALA A 45 0.90 -9.82 -1.18
N SER A 46 2.23 -9.91 -1.16
CA SER A 46 3.11 -9.13 -2.04
C SER A 46 2.88 -9.47 -3.50
N PHE A 47 2.76 -10.77 -3.82
CA PHE A 47 2.47 -11.25 -5.17
C PHE A 47 1.11 -10.78 -5.68
N GLY A 48 0.05 -11.03 -4.92
CA GLY A 48 -1.29 -10.60 -5.28
C GLY A 48 -1.41 -9.08 -5.41
N ALA A 49 -0.78 -8.34 -4.49
CA ALA A 49 -0.80 -6.88 -4.54
C ALA A 49 0.04 -6.30 -5.69
N ALA A 50 1.12 -6.97 -6.11
CA ALA A 50 1.87 -6.58 -7.31
C ALA A 50 1.01 -6.71 -8.57
N ILE A 51 0.24 -7.80 -8.69
CA ILE A 51 -0.68 -8.02 -9.81
C ILE A 51 -1.85 -7.04 -9.74
N GLY A 52 -2.51 -6.91 -8.59
CA GLY A 52 -3.58 -5.93 -8.39
C GLY A 52 -3.11 -4.50 -8.62
N GLY A 53 -1.89 -4.17 -8.20
CA GLY A 53 -1.29 -2.88 -8.49
C GLY A 53 -1.02 -2.65 -9.96
N THR A 54 -0.58 -3.68 -10.68
CA THR A 54 -0.44 -3.63 -12.14
C THR A 54 -1.78 -3.36 -12.81
N LEU A 55 -2.85 -4.04 -12.40
CA LEU A 55 -4.21 -3.78 -12.87
C LEU A 55 -4.62 -2.34 -12.61
N GLY A 56 -4.47 -1.85 -11.38
CA GLY A 56 -4.87 -0.49 -11.04
C GLY A 56 -4.11 0.58 -11.81
N PHE A 57 -2.81 0.37 -12.04
CA PHE A 57 -1.98 1.26 -12.86
C PHE A 57 -2.48 1.34 -14.30
N TRP A 58 -2.76 0.19 -14.93
CA TRP A 58 -3.22 0.14 -16.32
C TRP A 58 -4.66 0.61 -16.48
N ILE A 59 -5.55 0.31 -15.53
CA ILE A 59 -6.91 0.85 -15.52
C ILE A 59 -6.86 2.38 -15.52
N ALA A 60 -6.09 2.98 -14.62
CA ALA A 60 -5.95 4.43 -14.58
C ALA A 60 -5.36 5.00 -15.88
N ARG A 61 -4.34 4.34 -16.43
CA ARG A 61 -3.71 4.78 -17.69
C ARG A 61 -4.63 4.72 -18.90
N ILE A 62 -5.49 3.71 -18.99
CA ILE A 62 -6.37 3.51 -20.14
C ILE A 62 -7.65 4.33 -19.99
N MET A 63 -8.25 4.36 -18.79
CA MET A 63 -9.52 5.04 -18.54
C MET A 63 -9.37 6.55 -18.34
N GLY A 64 -8.16 7.03 -18.01
CA GLY A 64 -7.85 8.45 -17.92
C GLY A 64 -8.32 9.12 -16.62
N HIS A 65 -8.12 10.45 -16.58
CA HIS A 65 -8.26 11.28 -15.38
C HIS A 65 -9.69 11.28 -14.82
N ASP A 66 -10.71 11.50 -15.65
CA ASP A 66 -12.11 11.59 -15.21
C ASP A 66 -12.58 10.32 -14.49
N TYR A 67 -12.22 9.15 -15.03
CA TYR A 67 -12.53 7.87 -14.40
C TYR A 67 -11.91 7.78 -13.01
N VAL A 68 -10.62 8.10 -12.88
CA VAL A 68 -9.90 8.02 -11.61
C VAL A 68 -10.48 8.99 -10.59
N MET A 69 -10.80 10.23 -10.98
CA MET A 69 -11.39 11.22 -10.06
C MET A 69 -12.79 10.82 -9.61
N SER A 70 -13.60 10.23 -10.50
CA SER A 70 -14.92 9.70 -10.14
C SER A 70 -14.83 8.55 -9.12
N LYS A 71 -13.78 7.72 -9.22
CA LYS A 71 -13.56 6.56 -8.34
C LYS A 71 -12.90 6.94 -7.02
N LEU A 72 -11.93 7.86 -7.02
CA LEU A 72 -11.13 8.22 -5.86
C LEU A 72 -11.61 9.53 -5.20
N LYS A 73 -12.90 9.68 -4.91
CA LYS A 73 -13.45 10.94 -4.34
C LYS A 73 -12.66 11.48 -3.13
N LEU A 74 -12.21 10.60 -2.23
CA LEU A 74 -11.42 10.97 -1.05
C LEU A 74 -9.90 11.07 -1.30
N GLY A 75 -9.42 10.58 -2.44
CA GLY A 75 -7.99 10.53 -2.81
C GLY A 75 -7.62 11.39 -4.02
N ALA A 76 -8.59 12.01 -4.70
CA ALA A 76 -8.43 12.78 -5.93
C ALA A 76 -7.38 13.89 -5.79
N GLN A 77 -7.56 14.76 -4.79
CA GLN A 77 -6.62 15.85 -4.49
C GLN A 77 -5.20 15.35 -4.24
N VAL A 78 -5.05 14.16 -3.62
CA VAL A 78 -3.72 13.59 -3.37
C VAL A 78 -3.07 13.16 -4.68
N VAL A 79 -3.83 12.52 -5.56
CA VAL A 79 -3.33 12.13 -6.90
C VAL A 79 -2.89 13.36 -7.69
N GLU A 80 -3.71 14.41 -7.70
CA GLU A 80 -3.45 15.63 -8.48
C GLU A 80 -2.24 16.42 -7.97
N ASN A 81 -2.04 16.49 -6.65
CA ASN A 81 -0.95 17.25 -6.04
C ASN A 81 0.36 16.44 -5.92
N THR A 82 0.36 15.16 -6.26
CA THR A 82 1.55 14.29 -6.10
C THR A 82 2.30 14.11 -7.41
N LYS A 83 3.57 14.51 -7.45
CA LYS A 83 4.47 14.19 -8.56
C LYS A 83 4.98 12.76 -8.44
N PHE A 84 4.28 11.81 -9.07
CA PHE A 84 4.66 10.40 -9.03
C PHE A 84 5.98 10.14 -9.78
N ASN A 85 6.96 9.65 -9.04
CA ASN A 85 8.24 9.16 -9.53
C ASN A 85 8.66 7.92 -8.73
N PHE A 86 9.80 7.32 -9.06
CA PHE A 86 10.26 6.08 -8.43
C PHE A 86 10.32 6.20 -6.89
N SER A 87 11.00 7.22 -6.38
CA SER A 87 11.18 7.42 -4.94
C SER A 87 9.86 7.68 -4.22
N VAL A 88 8.96 8.44 -4.83
CA VAL A 88 7.62 8.71 -4.28
C VAL A 88 6.80 7.42 -4.21
N VAL A 89 6.72 6.64 -5.30
CA VAL A 89 5.98 5.37 -5.30
C VAL A 89 6.59 4.40 -4.30
N PHE A 90 7.91 4.29 -4.24
CA PHE A 90 8.61 3.42 -3.29
C PHE A 90 8.27 3.81 -1.84
N LEU A 91 8.43 5.09 -1.48
CA LEU A 91 8.18 5.58 -0.14
C LEU A 91 6.70 5.43 0.26
N LEU A 92 5.79 5.77 -0.65
CA LEU A 92 4.35 5.61 -0.43
C LEU A 92 3.92 4.15 -0.41
N SER A 93 4.66 3.23 -1.04
CA SER A 93 4.43 1.78 -1.01
C SER A 93 5.09 1.10 0.20
N LEU A 94 6.07 1.75 0.82
CA LEU A 94 6.70 1.35 2.07
C LEU A 94 5.92 1.83 3.30
N LEU A 95 5.69 3.14 3.40
CA LEU A 95 5.00 3.77 4.54
C LEU A 95 3.49 3.91 4.29
N PRO A 96 2.60 3.38 5.15
CA PRO A 96 1.14 3.41 4.96
C PRO A 96 0.54 4.83 5.12
N ILE A 97 1.07 5.81 4.39
CA ILE A 97 0.67 7.23 4.40
C ILE A 97 -0.70 7.39 3.72
N MET A 98 -0.96 6.59 2.67
CA MET A 98 -2.20 6.61 1.89
C MET A 98 -2.55 5.21 1.36
N PRO A 99 -3.80 4.98 0.92
CA PRO A 99 -4.23 3.70 0.38
C PRO A 99 -3.44 3.33 -0.88
N VAL A 100 -3.04 2.06 -1.00
CA VAL A 100 -2.27 1.57 -2.15
C VAL A 100 -2.97 1.83 -3.49
N THR A 101 -4.30 1.79 -3.52
CA THR A 101 -5.06 2.10 -4.75
C THR A 101 -4.83 3.53 -5.25
N VAL A 102 -4.71 4.51 -4.34
CA VAL A 102 -4.41 5.91 -4.69
C VAL A 102 -3.04 6.01 -5.36
N ILE A 103 -2.05 5.29 -4.82
CA ILE A 103 -0.68 5.25 -5.37
C ILE A 103 -0.69 4.66 -6.78
N ASN A 104 -1.36 3.53 -6.95
CA ASN A 104 -1.36 2.79 -8.21
C ASN A 104 -2.08 3.57 -9.31
N TYR A 105 -3.22 4.17 -8.99
CA TYR A 105 -3.98 4.99 -9.95
C TYR A 105 -3.24 6.28 -10.28
N GLY A 106 -2.68 6.97 -9.28
CA GLY A 106 -1.92 8.20 -9.52
C GLY A 106 -0.65 7.96 -10.34
N ALA A 107 0.08 6.87 -10.06
CA ALA A 107 1.21 6.47 -10.89
C ALA A 107 0.77 6.11 -12.33
N GLY A 108 -0.39 5.48 -12.50
CA GLY A 108 -0.97 5.14 -13.81
C GLY A 108 -1.32 6.36 -14.66
N LEU A 109 -1.90 7.40 -14.04
CA LEU A 109 -2.21 8.69 -14.66
C LEU A 109 -0.96 9.53 -14.99
N SER A 110 0.13 9.32 -14.25
CA SER A 110 1.38 10.05 -14.48
C SER A 110 2.12 9.57 -15.73
N HIS A 111 3.15 10.31 -16.15
CA HIS A 111 4.09 9.91 -17.22
C HIS A 111 5.07 8.81 -16.82
N MET A 112 4.93 8.20 -15.63
CA MET A 112 5.86 7.20 -15.14
C MET A 112 5.83 5.92 -15.98
N LYS A 113 7.01 5.39 -16.36
CA LYS A 113 7.12 4.12 -17.07
C LYS A 113 6.70 2.97 -16.14
N PHE A 114 5.94 2.00 -16.67
CA PHE A 114 5.45 0.84 -15.90
C PHE A 114 6.56 0.09 -15.16
N LYS A 115 7.72 -0.12 -15.80
CA LYS A 115 8.88 -0.78 -15.18
C LYS A 115 9.36 -0.08 -13.91
N HIS A 116 9.39 1.26 -13.89
CA HIS A 116 9.78 2.02 -12.70
C HIS A 116 8.72 1.93 -11.62
N TYR A 117 7.44 1.94 -12.01
CA TYR A 117 6.33 1.83 -11.09
C TYR A 117 6.34 0.47 -10.39
N ILE A 118 6.38 -0.64 -11.14
CA ILE A 118 6.24 -1.98 -10.56
C ILE A 118 7.43 -2.32 -9.66
N THR A 119 8.64 -1.92 -10.03
CA THR A 119 9.85 -2.12 -9.21
C THR A 119 9.79 -1.31 -7.92
N ALA A 120 9.50 -0.01 -7.99
CA ALA A 120 9.31 0.83 -6.81
C ALA A 120 8.20 0.29 -5.90
N HIS A 121 7.08 -0.10 -6.50
CA HIS A 121 5.91 -0.59 -5.79
C HIS A 121 6.21 -1.88 -5.04
N VAL A 122 6.76 -2.90 -5.71
CA VAL A 122 7.10 -4.18 -5.10
C VAL A 122 8.16 -4.03 -4.01
N LEU A 123 9.21 -3.22 -4.25
CA LEU A 123 10.27 -3.00 -3.27
C LEU A 123 9.76 -2.29 -2.02
N GLY A 124 8.88 -1.31 -2.15
CA GLY A 124 8.27 -0.64 -0.99
C GLY A 124 7.22 -1.51 -0.31
N LEU A 125 6.39 -2.18 -1.09
CA LEU A 125 5.25 -2.94 -0.58
C LEU A 125 5.67 -4.20 0.17
N THR A 126 6.75 -4.87 -0.27
CA THR A 126 7.18 -6.13 0.34
C THR A 126 7.51 -5.97 1.83
N PRO A 127 8.39 -5.04 2.26
CA PRO A 127 8.61 -4.80 3.69
C PRO A 127 7.33 -4.46 4.46
N ARG A 128 6.41 -3.68 3.85
CA ARG A 128 5.12 -3.38 4.46
C ARG A 128 4.27 -4.64 4.68
N ALA A 129 4.16 -5.48 3.66
CA ALA A 129 3.39 -6.72 3.72
C ALA A 129 3.96 -7.66 4.80
N PHE A 130 5.29 -7.74 4.92
CA PHE A 130 5.95 -8.50 5.97
C PHE A 130 5.70 -7.90 7.36
N ALA A 131 5.75 -6.58 7.55
CA ALA A 131 5.48 -5.97 8.84
C ALA A 131 4.05 -6.26 9.33
N PHE A 132 3.05 -6.02 8.49
CA PHE A 132 1.65 -6.24 8.85
C PHE A 132 1.26 -7.73 8.89
N GLY A 133 1.83 -8.57 8.03
CA GLY A 133 1.61 -10.02 8.08
C GLY A 133 2.31 -10.67 9.28
N PHE A 134 3.51 -10.22 9.65
CA PHE A 134 4.15 -10.65 10.90
C PHE A 134 3.29 -10.28 12.11
N PHE A 135 2.77 -9.05 12.15
CA PHE A 135 1.80 -8.64 13.16
C PHE A 135 0.56 -9.54 13.18
N GLY A 136 -0.06 -9.79 12.02
CA GLY A 136 -1.21 -10.69 11.92
C GLY A 136 -0.94 -12.11 12.43
N SER A 137 0.23 -12.67 12.14
CA SER A 137 0.65 -13.99 12.63
C SER A 137 0.89 -14.06 14.13
N ALA A 138 1.06 -12.91 14.79
CA ALA A 138 1.31 -12.82 16.22
C ALA A 138 0.03 -12.53 17.02
N LEU A 139 -1.09 -12.21 16.35
CA LEU A 139 -2.38 -11.94 17.00
C LEU A 139 -2.98 -13.15 17.73
N LEU A 140 -2.58 -14.38 17.36
CA LEU A 140 -3.00 -15.60 18.05
C LEU A 140 -2.21 -15.87 19.34
N GLU A 141 -1.11 -15.15 19.57
CA GLU A 141 -0.18 -15.36 20.67
C GLU A 141 -0.03 -14.07 21.51
N ILE A 142 -1.16 -13.45 21.88
CA ILE A 142 -1.17 -12.17 22.60
C ILE A 142 -0.36 -12.29 23.90
N GLY A 143 0.58 -11.36 24.11
CA GLY A 143 1.47 -11.36 25.27
C GLY A 143 2.78 -12.13 25.08
N SER A 144 2.98 -12.81 23.96
CA SER A 144 4.26 -13.45 23.64
C SER A 144 5.34 -12.43 23.27
N PRO A 145 6.64 -12.78 23.35
CA PRO A 145 7.72 -11.95 22.83
C PRO A 145 7.54 -11.58 21.34
N LYS A 146 7.01 -12.53 20.53
CA LYS A 146 6.69 -12.32 19.12
C LYS A 146 5.63 -11.25 18.93
N PHE A 147 4.56 -11.26 19.73
CA PHE A 147 3.54 -10.22 19.71
C PHE A 147 4.07 -8.85 20.13
N ARG A 148 4.89 -8.77 21.19
CA ARG A 148 5.52 -7.51 21.59
C ARG A 148 6.45 -6.96 20.50
N ALA A 149 7.26 -7.81 19.89
CA ALA A 149 8.16 -7.42 18.80
C ALA A 149 7.38 -6.92 17.57
N SER A 150 6.30 -7.61 17.19
CA SER A 150 5.47 -7.18 16.05
C SER A 150 4.75 -5.87 16.34
N LEU A 151 4.26 -5.66 17.56
CA LEU A 151 3.65 -4.41 17.98
C LEU A 151 4.65 -3.25 17.92
N LEU A 152 5.86 -3.43 18.45
CA LEU A 152 6.92 -2.42 18.36
C LEU A 152 7.26 -2.08 16.90
N LEU A 153 7.34 -3.08 16.02
CA LEU A 153 7.58 -2.87 14.59
C LEU A 153 6.49 -2.00 13.95
N ILE A 154 5.21 -2.28 14.23
CA ILE A 154 4.09 -1.48 13.71
C ILE A 154 4.08 -0.08 14.31
N LEU A 155 4.41 0.08 15.59
CA LEU A 155 4.53 1.40 16.22
C LEU A 155 5.66 2.23 15.60
N ILE A 156 6.83 1.63 15.36
CA ILE A 156 7.95 2.30 14.67
C ILE A 156 7.52 2.69 13.26
N LEU A 157 6.92 1.78 12.49
CA LEU A 157 6.43 2.07 11.15
C LEU A 157 5.38 3.20 11.17
N GLY A 158 4.49 3.20 12.16
CA GLY A 158 3.48 4.24 12.39
C GLY A 158 4.09 5.59 12.75
N MET A 159 5.09 5.63 13.62
CA MET A 159 5.82 6.85 13.99
C MET A 159 6.57 7.43 12.80
N VAL A 160 7.27 6.58 12.03
CA VAL A 160 7.95 6.99 10.79
C VAL A 160 6.92 7.54 9.80
N THR A 161 5.80 6.85 9.61
CA THR A 161 4.70 7.31 8.73
C THR A 161 4.15 8.67 9.18
N ALA A 162 3.93 8.85 10.49
CA ALA A 162 3.45 10.11 11.05
C ALA A 162 4.47 11.24 10.84
N TYR A 163 5.75 11.00 11.15
CA TYR A 163 6.83 11.97 10.95
C TYR A 163 6.90 12.45 9.49
N PHE A 164 6.90 11.53 8.52
CA PHE A 164 6.94 11.89 7.10
C PHE A 164 5.65 12.61 6.65
N ARG A 165 4.49 12.22 7.19
CA ARG A 165 3.20 12.90 6.92
C ARG A 165 3.19 14.34 7.46
N PHE A 166 3.72 14.57 8.66
CA PHE A 166 3.81 15.92 9.24
C PHE A 166 4.82 16.80 8.50
N ARG A 167 5.99 16.26 8.15
CA ARG A 167 6.99 16.99 7.37
C ARG A 167 6.47 17.40 5.98
N SER A 168 5.70 16.52 5.34
CA SER A 168 5.05 16.82 4.06
C SER A 168 4.03 17.97 4.17
N LYS A 169 3.23 18.00 5.24
CA LYS A 169 2.31 19.12 5.51
C LYS A 169 3.03 20.44 5.81
N ALA A 170 4.12 20.40 6.58
CA ALA A 170 4.90 21.59 6.93
C ALA A 170 5.51 22.26 5.70
N LYS A 171 6.07 21.47 4.77
CA LYS A 171 6.63 21.99 3.51
C LYS A 171 5.56 22.63 2.61
N SER A 172 4.38 21.99 2.49
CA SER A 172 3.26 22.52 1.72
C SER A 172 2.69 23.84 2.26
N LYS A 173 2.88 24.15 3.56
CA LYS A 173 2.43 25.40 4.16
C LYS A 173 3.45 26.53 3.95
N ALA A 174 4.75 26.22 3.98
CA ALA A 174 5.82 27.18 3.70
C ALA A 174 5.78 27.70 2.26
N ASP A 175 5.68 26.80 1.26
CA ASP A 175 5.65 27.17 -0.17
C ASP A 175 4.44 28.06 -0.54
N ARG A 176 3.32 27.96 0.19
CA ARG A 176 2.14 28.84 0.00
C ARG A 176 2.31 30.23 0.61
N THR A 177 3.13 30.35 1.65
CA THR A 177 3.35 31.65 2.31
C THR A 177 4.33 32.50 1.50
N GLU A 178 5.25 31.87 0.77
CA GLU A 178 6.18 32.53 -0.17
C GLU A 178 5.57 32.89 -1.53
N SER A 179 4.48 32.23 -1.97
CA SER A 179 3.78 32.63 -3.22
C SER A 179 2.84 33.82 -3.05
N ASP A 180 2.40 34.08 -1.82
CA ASP A 180 1.46 35.14 -1.47
C ASP A 180 2.16 36.43 -0.99
N SER A 181 3.50 36.45 -0.97
CA SER A 181 4.38 37.57 -0.60
C SER A 181 5.12 38.12 -1.82
#